data_AF-A0AAU8J7H6-F1
#
_entry.id   AF-A0AAU8J7H6-F1
#
_cell.length_a   1.000
_cell.length_b   1.000
_cell.length_c   1.000
_cell.angle_alpha   90.00
_cell.angle_beta   90.00
_cell.angle_gamma   90.00
#
_symmetry.space_group_name_H-M   'P 1'
#
loop_
_entity.id
_entity.type
_entity.pdbx_description
1 polymer ?
#
loop_
_entity_poly.entity_id
_entity_poly.type
_entity_poly.pdbx_seq_one_letter_code
_entity_poly.pdbx_strand_id
1 'polypeptide(L)'
;MATIAQPISKLKITWPLLPDDFLLPDDPVENTDQPLIAAALRELLLDQPELIEDALVVSNFALCAGMGDRIISKAPDWMYLKPVEP
;
A
#
# COMPACT_ATOMS: atom_id res chain seq x y z
N MET A 1 -32.60 25.77 -3.66
CA MET A 1 -31.40 25.48 -2.84
C MET A 1 -30.29 25.10 -3.79
N ALA A 2 -29.24 25.91 -3.92
CA ALA A 2 -28.13 25.63 -4.82
C ALA A 2 -27.08 24.79 -4.07
N THR A 3 -26.79 23.59 -4.58
CA THR A 3 -25.67 22.76 -4.10
C THR A 3 -24.37 23.42 -4.54
N ILE A 4 -23.64 24.00 -3.59
CA ILE A 4 -22.27 24.46 -3.82
C ILE A 4 -21.41 23.20 -3.71
N ALA A 5 -21.04 22.62 -4.85
CA ALA A 5 -19.99 21.61 -4.89
C ALA A 5 -18.69 22.31 -4.47
N GLN A 6 -18.18 21.99 -3.28
CA GLN A 6 -16.87 22.47 -2.85
C GLN A 6 -15.84 21.93 -3.85
N PRO A 7 -14.94 22.79 -4.38
CA PRO A 7 -13.87 22.30 -5.23
C PRO A 7 -13.06 21.29 -4.41
N ILE A 8 -12.93 20.06 -4.93
CA ILE A 8 -12.04 19.06 -4.36
C ILE A 8 -10.66 19.69 -4.43
N SER A 9 -10.17 20.17 -3.28
CA SER A 9 -8.79 20.66 -3.17
C SER A 9 -7.90 19.54 -3.70
N LYS A 10 -7.04 19.84 -4.68
CA LYS A 10 -6.13 18.85 -5.26
C LYS A 10 -5.23 18.35 -4.13
N LEU A 11 -5.57 17.19 -3.56
CA LEU A 11 -4.76 16.54 -2.55
C LEU A 11 -3.43 16.19 -3.21
N LYS A 12 -2.36 16.85 -2.78
CA LYS A 12 -1.00 16.51 -3.24
C LYS A 12 -0.58 15.23 -2.52
N ILE A 13 -0.49 14.15 -3.29
CA ILE A 13 -0.01 12.85 -2.82
C ILE A 13 1.47 12.70 -3.20
N THR A 14 2.30 12.30 -2.25
CA THR A 14 3.71 11.94 -2.46
C THR A 14 4.03 10.61 -1.79
N TRP A 15 5.13 9.97 -2.20
CA TRP A 15 5.60 8.68 -1.65
C TRP A 15 6.98 8.85 -1.04
N PRO A 16 7.11 9.55 0.11
CA PRO A 16 8.40 9.73 0.76
C PRO A 16 8.89 8.42 1.37
N LEU A 17 10.20 8.34 1.62
CA LEU A 17 10.77 7.31 2.48
C LEU A 17 10.20 7.42 3.91
N LEU A 18 10.26 6.31 4.64
CA LEU A 18 9.94 6.31 6.06
C LEU A 18 10.88 7.30 6.78
N PRO A 19 10.36 8.22 7.59
CA PRO A 19 11.21 9.13 8.37
C PRO A 19 12.15 8.36 9.32
N ASP A 20 13.40 8.81 9.45
CA ASP A 20 14.42 8.16 10.28
C ASP A 20 14.03 8.07 11.77
N ASP A 21 13.15 8.96 12.23
CA ASP A 21 12.63 9.03 13.60
C ASP A 21 11.33 8.23 13.80
N PHE A 22 10.81 7.58 12.75
CA PHE A 22 9.60 6.77 12.85
C PHE A 22 9.92 5.38 13.41
N LEU A 23 9.50 5.15 14.66
CA LEU A 23 9.60 3.84 15.29
C LEU A 23 8.53 2.89 14.75
N LEU A 24 8.96 1.84 14.04
CA LEU A 24 8.08 0.72 13.69
C LEU A 24 7.82 -0.13 14.94
N PRO A 25 6.56 -0.51 15.22
CA PRO A 25 6.29 -1.51 16.23
C PRO A 25 6.91 -2.86 15.83
N ASP A 26 7.49 -3.59 16.78
CA ASP A 26 8.11 -4.89 16.55
C ASP A 26 7.08 -6.00 16.25
N ASP A 27 5.84 -5.83 16.70
CA ASP A 27 4.77 -6.79 16.46
C ASP A 27 4.35 -6.78 14.98
N PRO A 28 4.25 -7.95 14.32
CA PRO A 28 3.75 -8.02 12.96
C PRO A 28 2.32 -7.47 12.90
N VAL A 29 2.09 -6.61 11.92
CA VAL A 29 0.80 -5.92 11.69
C VAL A 29 0.00 -6.53 10.55
N GLU A 30 0.49 -7.61 9.95
CA GLU A 30 -0.18 -8.40 8.92
C GLU A 30 -1.35 -9.19 9.51
N ASN A 31 -2.52 -9.12 8.87
CA ASN A 31 -3.66 -9.95 9.19
C ASN A 31 -3.50 -11.38 8.64
N THR A 32 -3.27 -12.34 9.53
CA THR A 32 -3.15 -13.77 9.20
C THR A 32 -4.47 -14.55 9.28
N ASP A 33 -5.59 -13.90 9.61
CA ASP A 33 -6.89 -14.56 9.81
C ASP A 33 -7.59 -14.95 8.50
N GLN A 34 -7.01 -14.59 7.35
CA GLN A 34 -7.59 -14.79 6.03
C GLN A 34 -6.75 -15.72 5.12
N PRO A 35 -6.41 -16.95 5.56
CA PRO A 35 -5.50 -17.84 4.84
C PRO A 35 -6.06 -18.30 3.48
N LEU A 36 -7.39 -18.37 3.32
CA LEU A 36 -8.02 -18.74 2.05
C LEU A 36 -7.82 -17.66 0.98
N ILE A 37 -7.92 -16.39 1.37
CA ILE A 37 -7.68 -15.26 0.45
C ILE A 37 -6.20 -15.19 0.09
N ALA A 38 -5.31 -15.34 1.07
CA ALA A 38 -3.88 -15.41 0.83
C ALA A 38 -3.50 -16.55 -0.13
N ALA A 39 -4.09 -17.73 0.04
CA ALA A 39 -3.87 -18.88 -0.84
C ALA A 39 -4.37 -18.60 -2.28
N ALA A 40 -5.58 -18.07 -2.43
CA ALA A 40 -6.16 -17.75 -3.74
C ALA A 40 -5.36 -16.68 -4.49
N LEU A 41 -4.90 -15.63 -3.79
CA LEU A 41 -4.04 -14.59 -4.38
C LEU A 41 -2.70 -15.17 -4.83
N ARG A 42 -2.10 -16.05 -4.02
CA ARG A 42 -0.84 -16.71 -4.37
C ARG A 42 -1.01 -17.64 -5.58
N GLU A 43 -2.07 -18.44 -5.62
CA GLU A 43 -2.36 -19.33 -6.75
C GLU A 43 -2.53 -18.53 -8.05
N LEU A 44 -3.28 -17.43 -8.01
CA LEU A 44 -3.45 -16.54 -9.17
C LEU A 44 -2.11 -16.00 -9.71
N LEU A 45 -1.19 -15.61 -8.82
CA LEU A 45 0.13 -15.12 -9.22
C LEU A 45 1.05 -16.22 -9.74
N LEU A 46 0.90 -17.46 -9.25
CA LEU A 46 1.64 -18.62 -9.77
C LEU A 46 1.17 -19.02 -11.16
N ASP A 47 -0.13 -18.93 -11.42
CA ASP A 47 -0.73 -19.23 -12.73
C ASP A 47 -0.41 -18.16 -13.79
N GLN A 48 -0.06 -16.94 -13.36
CA GLN A 48 0.30 -15.81 -14.24
C GLN A 48 1.61 -15.16 -13.79
N PRO A 49 2.76 -15.81 -14.04
CA PRO A 49 4.06 -15.29 -13.63
C PRO A 49 4.41 -13.93 -14.26
N GLU A 50 3.79 -13.57 -15.39
CA GLU A 50 3.96 -12.27 -16.03
C GLU A 50 3.43 -11.11 -15.17
N LEU A 51 2.56 -11.39 -14.19
CA LEU A 51 2.07 -10.38 -13.25
C LEU A 51 3.14 -9.93 -12.26
N ILE A 52 4.20 -10.72 -12.03
CA ILE A 52 5.23 -10.42 -11.04
C ILE A 52 6.55 -9.92 -11.63
N GLU A 53 6.72 -9.88 -12.96
CA GLU A 53 8.00 -9.50 -13.60
C GLU A 53 8.46 -8.07 -13.30
N ASP A 54 7.52 -7.14 -13.12
CA ASP A 54 7.71 -5.71 -12.86
C ASP A 54 6.78 -5.22 -11.75
N ALA A 55 6.47 -6.10 -10.80
CA ALA A 55 5.57 -5.79 -9.69
C ALA A 55 6.23 -6.00 -8.33
N LEU A 56 5.87 -5.15 -7.38
CA LEU A 56 6.14 -5.34 -5.96
C LEU A 56 4.93 -6.02 -5.33
N VAL A 57 5.13 -7.24 -4.85
CA VAL A 57 4.17 -7.98 -4.02
C VAL A 57 4.72 -8.04 -2.60
N VAL A 58 4.06 -7.39 -1.66
CA VAL A 58 4.54 -7.31 -0.27
C VAL A 58 3.43 -7.57 0.72
N SER A 59 3.80 -8.16 1.86
CA SER A 59 3.05 -8.14 3.10
C SER A 59 3.96 -7.68 4.25
N ASN A 60 3.36 -7.32 5.38
CA ASN A 60 4.08 -6.82 6.56
C ASN A 60 5.08 -5.68 6.23
N PHE A 61 4.62 -4.68 5.48
CA PHE A 61 5.43 -3.55 5.01
C PHE A 61 4.78 -2.20 5.36
N ALA A 62 5.58 -1.17 5.60
CA ALA A 62 5.10 0.18 5.89
C ALA A 62 4.97 1.04 4.61
N LEU A 63 3.75 1.32 4.18
CA LEU A 63 3.43 2.26 3.10
C LEU A 63 3.37 3.69 3.62
N CYS A 64 4.31 4.52 3.21
CA CYS A 64 4.36 5.95 3.55
C CYS A 64 3.75 6.81 2.46
N ALA A 65 2.69 7.55 2.79
CA ALA A 65 2.03 8.50 1.91
C ALA A 65 2.07 9.91 2.49
N GLY A 66 2.64 10.85 1.74
CA GLY A 66 2.50 12.27 2.01
C GLY A 66 1.17 12.77 1.47
N MET A 67 0.35 13.40 2.32
CA MET A 67 -0.94 13.99 1.96
C MET A 67 -0.95 15.46 2.39
N GLY A 68 -0.62 16.36 1.45
CA GLY A 68 -0.35 17.76 1.78
C GLY A 68 0.86 17.89 2.71
N ASP A 69 0.66 18.47 3.89
CA ASP A 69 1.73 18.74 4.87
C ASP A 69 1.88 17.63 5.92
N ARG A 70 1.36 16.44 5.65
CA ARG A 70 1.37 15.31 6.59
C ARG A 70 1.92 14.06 5.92
N ILE A 71 2.68 13.26 6.66
CA ILE A 71 3.08 11.91 6.27
C ILE A 71 2.24 10.93 7.09
N ILE A 72 1.66 9.93 6.41
CA ILE A 72 0.95 8.82 7.04
C ILE A 72 1.66 7.53 6.66
N SER A 73 2.02 6.74 7.67
CA SER A 73 2.47 5.36 7.48
C SER A 73 1.31 4.40 7.74
N LYS A 74 1.10 3.44 6.84
CA LYS A 74 0.11 2.36 6.96
C LYS A 74 0.78 1.03 6.72
N ALA A 75 0.29 -0.02 7.36
CA ALA A 75 0.69 -1.37 7.08
C ALA A 75 -0.49 -2.12 6.44
N PRO A 76 -0.51 -2.25 5.11
CA PRO A 76 -1.49 -3.10 4.45
C PRO A 76 -1.21 -4.58 4.77
N ASP A 77 -2.28 -5.37 4.88
CA ASP A 77 -2.17 -6.83 5.02
C ASP A 77 -1.47 -7.45 3.80
N TRP A 78 -1.78 -6.94 2.61
CA TRP A 78 -1.18 -7.33 1.36
C TRP A 78 -1.22 -6.18 0.36
N MET A 79 -0.18 -6.02 -0.44
CA MET A 79 -0.07 -4.97 -1.46
C MET A 79 0.56 -5.52 -2.74
N TYR A 80 -0.04 -5.12 -3.86
CA TYR A 80 0.47 -5.32 -5.20
C TYR A 80 0.63 -3.97 -5.89
N LEU A 81 1.81 -3.71 -6.44
CA LEU A 81 2.13 -2.49 -7.17
C LEU A 81 2.82 -2.85 -8.48
N LYS A 82 2.26 -2.42 -9.61
CA LYS A 82 2.82 -2.59 -10.96
C LYS A 82 2.51 -1.34 -11.80
N PRO A 83 3.45 -0.80 -12.60
CA PRO A 83 4.85 -1.22 -12.71
C PRO A 83 5.71 -0.64 -11.59
N VAL A 84 6.80 -1.34 -11.24
CA VAL A 84 7.90 -0.78 -10.47
C VAL A 84 9.15 -0.68 -11.34
N GLU A 85 9.88 0.43 -11.21
CA GLU A 85 11.19 0.57 -11.85
C GLU A 85 12.23 -0.28 -11.08
N PRO A 86 13.18 -0.97 -11.77
CA PRO A 86 14.18 -1.83 -11.14
C PRO A 86 15.13 -1.13 -10.17
#